data_AF-A0A960T8B4-F1
#
_entry.id   AF-A0A960T8B4-F1
#
_cell.length_a   1.000
_cell.length_b   1.000
_cell.length_c   1.000
_cell.angle_alpha   90.00
_cell.angle_beta   90.00
_cell.angle_gamma   90.00
#
_symmetry.space_group_name_H-M   'P 1'
#
loop_
_entity.id
_entity.type
_entity.pdbx_description
1 polymer ?
#
loop_
_entity_poly.entity_id
_entity_poly.type
_entity_poly.pdbx_seq_one_letter_code
_entity_poly.pdbx_strand_id
1 'polypeptide(L)'
;MKKTERSEAIRGYGEIILRLLEKFDLGDPEVKGEYSVAGETWPLLKFQVKTTDMIVRYEPGRWPNAVVVSVHASSPIGSVFGLFDPTLDLRIDAVDGMQTSLIFGPYRENQSQFSCELEDEWDLAMLVRIVRSVGLLDWAAIPQKRV
;
A
#
# COMPACT_ATOMS: atom_id res chain seq x y z
N MET A 1 9.10 -10.51 24.94
CA MET A 1 8.44 -9.26 24.49
C MET A 1 7.24 -8.96 25.37
N LYS A 2 7.32 -7.88 26.13
CA LYS A 2 6.31 -7.47 27.13
C LYS A 2 5.12 -6.82 26.43
N LYS A 3 3.92 -6.97 27.00
CA LYS A 3 2.64 -6.42 26.48
C LYS A 3 2.69 -4.91 26.16
N THR A 4 3.56 -4.17 26.83
CA THR A 4 3.78 -2.73 26.63
C THR A 4 4.44 -2.40 25.28
N GLU A 5 5.48 -3.14 24.89
CA GLU A 5 6.24 -2.91 23.64
C GLU A 5 5.39 -3.13 22.39
N ARG A 6 4.33 -3.94 22.50
CA ARG A 6 3.50 -4.33 21.37
C ARG A 6 2.33 -3.36 21.12
N SER A 7 1.75 -2.80 22.18
CA SER A 7 0.83 -1.64 22.10
C SER A 7 1.51 -0.41 21.47
N GLU A 8 2.81 -0.24 21.73
CA GLU A 8 3.62 0.80 21.10
C GLU A 8 3.79 0.58 19.59
N ALA A 9 3.87 -0.67 19.12
CA ALA A 9 3.99 -0.98 17.70
C ALA A 9 2.69 -0.66 16.93
N ILE A 10 1.52 -0.93 17.52
CA ILE A 10 0.22 -0.54 16.94
C ILE A 10 0.12 0.99 16.86
N ARG A 11 0.51 1.69 17.93
CA ARG A 11 0.54 3.17 17.92
C ARG A 11 1.52 3.69 16.87
N GLY A 12 2.70 3.10 16.77
CA GLY A 12 3.71 3.45 15.77
C GLY A 12 3.20 3.27 14.34
N TYR A 13 2.48 2.17 14.05
CA TYR A 13 1.82 1.99 12.75
C TYR A 13 0.79 3.09 12.47
N GLY A 14 -0.05 3.42 13.45
CA GLY A 14 -0.99 4.54 13.34
C GLY A 14 -0.29 5.87 13.06
N GLU A 15 0.80 6.17 13.77
CA GLU A 15 1.62 7.37 13.56
C GLU A 15 2.24 7.42 12.17
N ILE A 16 2.75 6.30 11.64
CA ILE A 16 3.28 6.19 10.27
C ILE A 16 2.20 6.59 9.26
N ILE A 17 1.00 6.02 9.39
CA ILE A 17 -0.10 6.29 8.47
C ILE A 17 -0.56 7.75 8.59
N LEU A 18 -0.70 8.29 9.80
CA LEU A 18 -1.08 9.69 9.98
C LEU A 18 -0.06 10.66 9.36
N ARG A 19 1.25 10.42 9.55
CA ARG A 19 2.32 11.22 8.91
C ARG A 19 2.26 11.13 7.39
N LEU A 20 2.00 9.95 6.85
CA LEU A 20 1.84 9.73 5.41
C LEU A 20 0.65 10.53 4.87
N LEU A 21 -0.51 10.44 5.53
CA LEU A 21 -1.72 11.17 5.12
C LEU A 21 -1.49 12.68 5.16
N GLU A 22 -0.89 13.21 6.23
CA GLU A 22 -0.54 14.63 6.36
C GLU A 22 0.44 15.07 5.26
N LYS A 23 1.52 14.33 5.06
CA LYS A 23 2.56 14.64 4.05
C LYS A 23 1.99 14.72 2.63
N PHE A 24 0.98 13.92 2.33
CA PHE A 24 0.36 13.88 1.01
C PHE A 24 -0.99 14.60 0.94
N ASP A 25 -1.42 15.28 2.00
CA ASP A 25 -2.73 15.98 2.07
C ASP A 25 -3.89 15.05 1.66
N LEU A 26 -3.94 13.89 2.31
CA LEU A 26 -4.94 12.85 2.09
C LEU A 26 -6.02 12.91 3.18
N GLY A 27 -7.23 12.44 2.85
CA GLY A 27 -8.32 12.32 3.82
C GLY A 27 -8.06 11.28 4.91
N ASP A 28 -8.89 11.30 5.94
CA ASP A 28 -8.81 10.36 7.06
C ASP A 28 -8.91 8.90 6.60
N PRO A 29 -8.19 7.97 7.26
CA PRO A 29 -8.25 6.56 6.91
C PRO A 29 -9.54 5.92 7.45
N GLU A 30 -10.10 5.00 6.68
CA GLU A 30 -11.22 4.14 7.07
C GLU A 30 -10.68 2.79 7.58
N VAL A 31 -11.20 2.30 8.71
CA VAL A 31 -10.92 0.91 9.14
C VAL A 31 -11.83 -0.04 8.36
N LYS A 32 -11.24 -0.89 7.50
CA LYS A 32 -12.01 -1.89 6.71
C LYS A 32 -12.22 -3.21 7.42
N GLY A 33 -11.47 -3.44 8.49
CA GLY A 33 -11.52 -4.66 9.27
C GLY A 33 -10.35 -4.72 10.23
N GLU A 34 -10.24 -5.86 10.89
CA GLU A 34 -9.21 -6.13 11.87
C GLU A 34 -8.66 -7.53 11.64
N TYR A 35 -7.39 -7.75 11.94
CA TYR A 35 -6.73 -9.04 11.85
C TYR A 35 -5.89 -9.28 13.10
N SER A 36 -5.65 -10.54 13.42
CA SER A 36 -4.90 -10.93 14.61
C SER A 36 -3.51 -11.44 14.22
N VAL A 37 -2.46 -10.81 14.74
CA VAL A 37 -1.08 -11.28 14.60
C VAL A 37 -0.48 -11.42 15.99
N ALA A 38 0.06 -12.61 16.29
CA ALA A 38 0.69 -12.91 17.58
C ALA A 38 -0.19 -12.60 18.82
N GLY A 39 -1.52 -12.73 18.68
CA GLY A 39 -2.50 -12.49 19.73
C GLY A 39 -2.92 -11.03 19.92
N GLU A 40 -2.57 -10.16 18.97
CA GLU A 40 -2.97 -8.75 18.97
C GLU A 40 -3.80 -8.39 17.77
N THR A 41 -4.75 -7.50 17.97
CA THR A 41 -5.66 -7.02 16.94
C THR A 41 -5.09 -5.78 16.28
N TRP A 42 -4.93 -5.84 14.96
CA TRP A 42 -4.40 -4.78 14.13
C TRP A 42 -5.48 -4.29 13.16
N PRO A 43 -5.59 -2.97 12.93
CA PRO A 43 -6.54 -2.44 11.97
C PRO A 43 -6.03 -2.61 10.54
N LEU A 44 -6.94 -2.98 9.65
CA LEU A 44 -6.75 -2.89 8.20
C LEU A 44 -7.25 -1.51 7.76
N LEU A 45 -6.34 -0.68 7.25
CA LEU A 45 -6.64 0.72 6.95
C LEU A 45 -6.85 0.91 5.46
N LYS A 46 -7.85 1.69 5.08
CA LYS A 46 -8.06 2.15 3.71
C LYS A 46 -7.96 3.67 3.68
N PHE A 47 -7.29 4.20 2.66
CA PHE A 47 -7.35 5.62 2.33
C PHE A 47 -7.33 5.80 0.82
N GLN A 48 -7.72 6.99 0.38
CA GLN A 48 -7.83 7.30 -1.04
C GLN A 48 -6.73 8.27 -1.47
N VAL A 49 -6.05 7.96 -2.57
CA VAL A 49 -5.09 8.83 -3.24
C VAL A 49 -5.69 9.21 -4.59
N LYS A 50 -6.21 10.45 -4.71
CA LYS A 50 -7.05 10.89 -5.85
C LYS A 50 -8.26 9.97 -6.03
N THR A 51 -8.29 9.17 -7.10
CA THR A 51 -9.34 8.19 -7.43
C THR A 51 -8.91 6.75 -7.13
N THR A 52 -7.73 6.55 -6.53
CA THR A 52 -7.18 5.24 -6.23
C THR A 52 -7.41 4.89 -4.77
N ASP A 53 -8.05 3.75 -4.54
CA ASP A 53 -8.18 3.16 -3.23
C ASP A 53 -6.91 2.37 -2.89
N MET A 54 -6.36 2.63 -1.70
CA MET A 54 -5.25 1.87 -1.14
C MET A 54 -5.69 1.26 0.19
N ILE A 55 -5.55 -0.06 0.32
CA ILE A 55 -5.77 -0.81 1.55
C ILE A 55 -4.40 -1.26 2.06
N VAL A 56 -4.06 -0.84 3.28
CA VAL A 56 -2.75 -1.06 3.89
C VAL A 56 -2.90 -1.94 5.11
N ARG A 57 -2.07 -2.98 5.13
CA ARG A 57 -1.92 -3.93 6.21
C ARG A 57 -0.48 -3.95 6.68
N TYR A 58 -0.27 -3.88 7.98
CA TYR A 58 1.04 -3.96 8.59
C TYR A 58 1.35 -5.41 9.00
N GLU A 59 2.58 -5.86 8.73
CA GLU A 59 3.02 -7.22 9.00
C GLU A 59 4.13 -7.19 10.08
N PRO A 60 3.77 -7.08 11.37
CA PRO A 60 4.75 -6.94 12.44
C PRO A 60 5.66 -8.17 12.52
N GLY A 61 6.97 -7.94 12.48
CA GLY A 61 7.98 -9.00 12.58
C GLY A 61 8.20 -9.80 11.29
N ARG A 62 7.55 -9.41 10.18
CA ARG A 62 7.85 -9.94 8.85
C ARG A 62 9.00 -9.14 8.25
N TRP A 63 10.06 -9.84 7.83
CA TRP A 63 11.23 -9.27 7.20
C TRP A 63 11.52 -10.03 5.90
N PRO A 64 11.84 -9.34 4.78
CA PRO A 64 12.07 -7.89 4.66
C PRO A 64 10.78 -7.05 4.60
N ASN A 65 9.64 -7.66 4.27
CA ASN A 65 8.41 -6.94 3.95
C ASN A 65 7.54 -6.67 5.17
N ALA A 66 7.48 -5.42 5.62
CA ALA A 66 6.67 -5.02 6.78
C ALA A 66 5.26 -4.57 6.41
N VAL A 67 4.92 -4.41 5.11
CA VAL A 67 3.63 -3.87 4.68
C VAL A 67 3.08 -4.64 3.48
N VAL A 68 1.80 -5.00 3.54
CA VAL A 68 1.03 -5.47 2.39
C VAL A 68 0.08 -4.36 1.96
N VAL A 69 0.06 -4.05 0.67
CA VAL A 69 -0.81 -3.03 0.10
C VAL A 69 -1.61 -3.59 -1.05
N SER A 70 -2.93 -3.41 -1.01
CA SER A 70 -3.84 -3.71 -2.11
C SER A 70 -4.33 -2.41 -2.73
N VAL A 71 -4.14 -2.28 -4.03
CA VAL A 71 -4.39 -1.07 -4.82
C VAL A 71 -5.53 -1.33 -5.78
N HIS A 72 -6.49 -0.39 -5.83
CA HIS A 72 -7.55 -0.37 -6.83
C HIS A 72 -7.68 1.04 -7.41
N ALA A 73 -7.24 1.21 -8.65
CA ALA A 73 -7.21 2.47 -9.37
C ALA A 73 -8.20 2.48 -10.53
N SER A 74 -8.72 3.66 -10.88
CA SER A 74 -9.55 3.87 -12.08
C SER A 74 -8.76 3.74 -13.39
N SER A 75 -7.43 3.82 -13.34
CA SER A 75 -6.54 3.77 -14.49
C SER A 75 -5.23 3.03 -14.13
N PRO A 76 -4.56 2.40 -15.10
CA PRO A 76 -3.30 1.69 -14.87
C PRO A 76 -2.22 2.58 -14.23
N ILE A 77 -1.54 2.05 -13.23
CA ILE A 77 -0.31 2.67 -12.68
C ILE A 77 0.84 2.20 -13.56
N GLY A 78 1.43 3.08 -14.36
CA GLY A 78 2.29 2.66 -15.47
C GLY A 78 3.71 2.18 -15.09
N SER A 79 4.29 2.64 -13.99
CA SER A 79 5.63 2.21 -13.55
C SER A 79 5.74 2.22 -12.04
N VAL A 80 6.28 1.13 -11.50
CA VAL A 80 6.56 0.94 -10.07
C VAL A 80 8.06 0.99 -9.76
N PHE A 81 8.91 1.24 -10.77
CA PHE A 81 10.35 1.52 -10.62
C PHE A 81 11.15 0.53 -9.72
N GLY A 82 10.77 -0.75 -9.73
CA GLY A 82 11.44 -1.78 -8.91
C GLY A 82 11.10 -1.72 -7.43
N LEU A 83 10.05 -0.99 -7.04
CA LEU A 83 9.59 -0.83 -5.66
C LEU A 83 9.17 -2.15 -4.99
N PHE A 84 8.72 -3.13 -5.78
CA PHE A 84 8.34 -4.46 -5.32
C PHE A 84 8.42 -5.44 -6.49
N ASP A 85 8.36 -6.75 -6.20
CA ASP A 85 8.29 -7.79 -7.24
C ASP A 85 6.92 -7.73 -7.96
N PRO A 86 6.86 -7.36 -9.25
CA PRO A 86 5.61 -7.24 -9.97
C PRO A 86 4.94 -8.59 -10.28
N THR A 87 5.61 -9.71 -10.03
CA THR A 87 5.14 -11.06 -10.31
C THR A 87 4.60 -11.81 -9.09
N LEU A 88 4.79 -11.26 -7.89
CA LEU A 88 4.37 -11.88 -6.63
C LEU A 88 2.84 -11.94 -6.52
N ASP A 89 2.30 -13.15 -6.37
CA ASP A 89 0.86 -13.38 -6.23
C ASP A 89 0.48 -13.77 -4.78
N LEU A 90 0.04 -12.76 -4.02
CA LEU A 90 -0.34 -12.92 -2.62
C LEU A 90 -1.65 -13.69 -2.40
N ARG A 91 -2.40 -13.99 -3.47
CA ARG A 91 -3.61 -14.82 -3.38
C ARG A 91 -3.26 -16.26 -3.01
N ILE A 92 -2.09 -16.73 -3.44
CA ILE A 92 -1.61 -18.10 -3.24
C ILE A 92 -1.09 -18.29 -1.82
N ASP A 93 -0.43 -17.25 -1.28
CA ASP A 93 0.19 -17.26 0.04
C ASP A 93 -0.76 -16.89 1.18
N ALA A 94 -2.07 -16.77 0.91
CA ALA A 94 -3.16 -16.54 1.85
C ALA A 94 -2.74 -15.68 3.05
N VAL A 95 -2.71 -14.35 2.87
CA VAL A 95 -2.37 -13.41 3.95
C VAL A 95 -3.34 -13.61 5.12
N ASP A 96 -2.86 -14.25 6.18
CA ASP A 96 -3.71 -14.76 7.27
C ASP A 96 -4.51 -13.63 7.93
N GLY A 97 -5.83 -13.81 8.05
CA GLY A 97 -6.74 -12.80 8.60
C GLY A 97 -7.10 -11.64 7.66
N MET A 98 -6.63 -11.62 6.41
CA MET A 98 -7.14 -10.68 5.40
C MET A 98 -8.22 -11.37 4.55
N GLN A 99 -9.35 -10.69 4.35
CA GLN A 99 -10.41 -11.22 3.49
C GLN A 99 -9.87 -11.37 2.06
N THR A 100 -10.10 -12.51 1.43
CA THR A 100 -9.62 -12.82 0.07
C THR A 100 -10.12 -11.81 -0.97
N SER A 101 -11.29 -11.20 -0.75
CA SER A 101 -11.84 -10.13 -1.58
C SER A 101 -11.02 -8.85 -1.58
N LEU A 102 -10.14 -8.66 -0.59
CA LEU A 102 -9.27 -7.50 -0.46
C LEU A 102 -7.87 -7.76 -1.01
N ILE A 103 -7.54 -9.01 -1.35
CA ILE A 103 -6.24 -9.39 -1.95
C ILE A 103 -6.43 -9.58 -3.45
N PHE A 104 -5.86 -8.68 -4.22
CA PHE A 104 -5.77 -8.76 -5.67
C PHE A 104 -4.51 -9.51 -6.11
N GLY A 105 -4.48 -9.92 -7.39
CA GLY A 105 -3.34 -10.61 -7.99
C GLY A 105 -2.10 -9.72 -8.20
N PRO A 106 -1.07 -10.23 -8.88
CA PRO A 106 0.18 -9.51 -9.11
C PRO A 106 -0.01 -8.30 -10.03
N TYR A 107 0.81 -7.27 -9.83
CA TYR A 107 0.83 -6.06 -10.67
C TYR A 107 0.99 -6.36 -12.16
N ARG A 108 1.79 -7.39 -12.50
CA ARG A 108 2.03 -7.79 -13.89
C ARG A 108 0.75 -8.26 -14.61
N GLU A 109 -0.23 -8.80 -13.88
CA GLU A 109 -1.53 -9.21 -14.45
C GLU A 109 -2.46 -8.02 -14.64
N ASN A 110 -2.55 -7.12 -13.65
CA ASN A 110 -3.45 -5.97 -13.70
C ASN A 110 -2.89 -4.75 -12.96
N GLN A 111 -2.38 -3.78 -13.73
CA GLN A 111 -1.77 -2.55 -13.21
C GLN A 111 -2.76 -1.55 -12.56
N SER A 112 -4.07 -1.81 -12.68
CA SER A 112 -5.12 -1.02 -12.02
C SER A 112 -5.66 -1.70 -10.77
N GLN A 113 -5.39 -2.99 -10.55
CA GLN A 113 -5.92 -3.75 -9.43
C GLN A 113 -4.94 -4.86 -9.03
N PHE A 114 -4.11 -4.60 -8.02
CA PHE A 114 -3.05 -5.51 -7.60
C PHE A 114 -2.76 -5.43 -6.11
N SER A 115 -2.14 -6.48 -5.56
CA SER A 115 -1.53 -6.44 -4.24
C SER A 115 -0.02 -6.56 -4.34
N CYS A 116 0.68 -5.95 -3.40
CA CYS A 116 2.13 -5.96 -3.34
C CYS A 116 2.61 -5.95 -1.89
N GLU A 117 3.89 -6.29 -1.72
CA GLU A 117 4.61 -6.21 -0.47
C GLU A 117 5.65 -5.09 -0.55
N LEU A 118 5.77 -4.33 0.52
CA LEU A 118 6.71 -3.22 0.65
C LEU A 118 7.57 -3.44 1.90
N GLU A 119 8.83 -3.01 1.83
CA GLU A 119 9.79 -3.25 2.91
C GLU A 119 9.48 -2.36 4.12
N ASP A 120 9.17 -1.07 3.88
CA ASP A 120 9.06 -0.09 4.95
C ASP A 120 8.11 1.11 4.64
N GLU A 121 8.16 2.12 5.53
CA GLU A 121 7.42 3.39 5.39
C GLU A 121 7.85 4.20 4.16
N TRP A 122 9.12 4.13 3.76
CA TRP A 122 9.62 4.86 2.59
C TRP A 122 9.06 4.28 1.31
N ASP A 123 9.01 2.96 1.22
CA ASP A 123 8.40 2.28 0.08
C ASP A 123 6.92 2.59 -0.04
N LEU A 124 6.19 2.60 1.09
CA LEU A 124 4.79 3.00 1.13
C LEU A 124 4.60 4.45 0.67
N ALA A 125 5.45 5.37 1.14
CA ALA A 125 5.42 6.76 0.71
C ALA A 125 5.76 6.93 -0.78
N MET A 126 6.67 6.11 -1.31
CA MET A 126 7.02 6.09 -2.73
C MET A 126 5.86 5.57 -3.58
N LEU A 127 5.18 4.51 -3.14
CA LEU A 127 3.97 4.02 -3.82
C LEU A 127 2.89 5.10 -3.88
N VAL A 128 2.60 5.77 -2.77
CA VAL A 128 1.63 6.88 -2.71
C VAL A 128 2.03 8.00 -3.66
N ARG A 129 3.32 8.36 -3.72
CA ARG A 129 3.83 9.36 -4.66
C ARG A 129 3.64 8.95 -6.12
N ILE A 130 3.89 7.69 -6.47
CA ILE A 130 3.67 7.14 -7.81
C ILE A 130 2.19 7.20 -8.17
N VAL A 131 1.32 6.69 -7.29
CA VAL A 131 -0.15 6.70 -7.46
C VAL A 131 -0.66 8.13 -7.64
N ARG A 132 -0.20 9.07 -6.82
CA ARG A 132 -0.56 10.48 -6.95
C ARG A 132 -0.05 11.09 -8.27
N SER A 133 1.02 10.57 -8.84
CA SER A 133 1.60 11.04 -10.11
C SER A 133 0.93 10.41 -11.34
N VAL A 134 0.03 9.44 -11.16
CA VAL A 134 -0.81 8.90 -12.25
C VAL A 134 -1.64 10.05 -12.85
N GLY A 135 -1.52 10.21 -14.17
CA GLY A 135 -2.09 11.31 -14.94
C GLY A 135 -1.31 12.62 -14.92
N LEU A 136 -0.21 12.74 -14.16
CA LEU A 136 0.72 13.88 -14.21
C LEU A 136 1.98 13.57 -15.04
N LEU A 137 2.33 12.30 -15.18
CA LEU A 137 3.47 11.82 -15.97
C LEU A 137 3.10 11.47 -17.42
N ASP A 138 2.13 12.16 -18.02
CA ASP A 138 2.03 12.26 -19.48
C ASP A 138 3.15 13.17 -20.00
N TRP A 139 4.39 12.68 -19.95
CA TRP A 139 5.53 13.32 -20.61
C TRP A 139 5.34 13.40 -22.15
N ALA A 140 4.30 12.76 -22.69
CA ALA A 140 3.80 12.95 -24.05
C ALA A 140 3.27 14.37 -24.35
N ALA A 141 3.13 15.25 -23.34
CA ALA A 141 2.73 16.64 -23.54
C ALA A 141 3.90 17.63 -23.71
N ILE A 142 5.15 17.17 -23.83
CA ILE A 142 6.26 18.02 -24.28
C ILE A 142 6.12 18.19 -25.80
N PRO A 143 5.86 19.40 -26.33
CA PRO A 143 5.87 19.60 -27.77
C PRO A 143 7.27 19.29 -28.27
N GLN A 144 7.40 18.20 -29.03
CA GLN A 144 8.60 17.92 -29.81
C GLN A 144 8.80 19.15 -30.72
N LYS A 145 9.81 19.97 -30.40
CA LYS A 145 10.30 21.00 -31.32
C LYS A 145 10.73 20.25 -32.58
N ARG A 146 9.94 20.39 -33.65
CA ARG A 146 10.35 19.96 -34.98
C ARG A 146 11.65 20.69 -35.31
N VAL A 147 12.73 19.92 -35.48
CA VAL A 147 13.96 20.37 -36.16
C VAL A 147 13.80 20.04 -37.63
#